data_AF-A0A3D0U415-F1
#
_entry.id   AF-A0A3D0U415-F1
#
_cell.length_a   1.000
_cell.length_b   1.000
_cell.length_c   1.000
_cell.angle_alpha   90.00
_cell.angle_beta   90.00
_cell.angle_gamma   90.00
#
_symmetry.space_group_name_H-M   'P 1'
#
loop_
_entity.id
_entity.type
_entity.pdbx_description
1 polymer ?
#
loop_
_entity_poly.entity_id
_entity_poly.type
_entity_poly.pdbx_seq_one_letter_code
_entity_poly.pdbx_strand_id
1 'polypeptide(L)' 'LARHYLNDPNMSLVDVAFLLGFSEQSPFTKAFKRWTGETPGEYRRHLGQ' A
#
# COMPACT_ATOMS: atom_id res chain seq x y z
N LEU A 1 -6.98 7.76 1.31
CA LEU A 1 -5.57 8.22 1.28
C LEU A 1 -4.62 7.14 0.75
N ALA A 2 -4.49 5.97 1.41
CA ALA A 2 -3.59 4.89 0.97
C ALA A 2 -3.75 4.46 -0.51
N ARG A 3 -4.99 4.28 -1.00
CA ARG A 3 -5.27 3.90 -2.40
C ARG A 3 -4.75 4.92 -3.43
N HIS A 4 -4.72 6.21 -3.09
CA HIS A 4 -4.24 7.26 -3.98
C HIS A 4 -2.72 7.19 -4.15
N TYR A 5 -1.98 6.92 -3.06
CA TYR A 5 -0.53 6.73 -3.12
C TYR A 5 -0.14 5.42 -3.81
N LEU A 6 -0.97 4.38 -3.71
CA LEU A 6 -0.72 3.10 -4.39
C LEU A 6 -0.89 3.18 -5.91
N ASN A 7 -1.63 4.17 -6.41
CA ASN A 7 -1.81 4.44 -7.83
C ASN A 7 -0.60 5.12 -8.49
N ASP A 8 0.32 5.69 -7.70
CA ASP A 8 1.58 6.18 -8.22
C ASP A 8 2.59 5.03 -8.30
N PRO A 9 3.00 4.60 -9.51
CA PRO A 9 3.98 3.53 -9.67
C PRO A 9 5.38 3.92 -9.18
N ASN A 10 5.68 5.22 -9.07
CA ASN A 10 6.97 5.71 -8.59
C ASN A 10 7.09 5.71 -7.07
N MET A 11 5.98 5.59 -6.35
CA MET A 11 5.99 5.57 -4.89
C MET A 11 6.24 4.15 -4.39
N SER A 12 7.22 3.92 -3.52
CA SER A 12 7.42 2.58 -2.98
C SER A 12 6.34 2.23 -1.95
N LEU A 13 6.03 0.95 -1.78
CA LEU A 13 5.10 0.50 -0.73
C LEU A 13 5.59 0.87 0.68
N VAL A 14 6.91 1.04 0.83
CA VAL A 14 7.58 1.49 2.06
C VAL A 14 7.25 2.96 2.33
N ASP A 15 7.34 3.82 1.32
CA ASP A 15 6.98 5.25 1.45
C ASP A 15 5.50 5.42 1.79
N VAL A 16 4.62 4.63 1.17
CA VAL A 16 3.19 4.63 1.52
C VAL A 16 2.97 4.24 2.98
N ALA A 17 3.71 3.24 3.49
CA ALA A 17 3.64 2.85 4.89
C ALA A 17 4.06 4.01 5.81
N PHE A 18 5.17 4.67 5.50
CA PHE A 18 5.67 5.82 6.27
C PHE A 18 4.70 7.00 6.26
N LEU A 19 4.11 7.34 5.11
CA LEU A 19 3.11 8.41 5.00
C LEU A 19 1.84 8.14 5.81
N LEU A 20 1.53 6.87 6.08
CA LEU A 20 0.39 6.46 6.88
C LEU A 20 0.73 6.31 8.37
N GLY A 21 1.96 6.66 8.77
CA GLY A 21 2.42 6.63 10.16
C GLY A 21 2.91 5.24 10.61
N PHE A 22 3.17 4.32 9.69
CA PHE A 22 3.83 3.06 10.03
C PHE A 22 5.35 3.21 9.97
N SER A 23 6.04 2.62 10.93
CA SER A 23 7.51 2.59 10.94
C SER A 23 8.10 1.61 9.92
N GLU A 24 7.30 0.67 9.42
CA GLU A 24 7.73 -0.38 8.49
C GLU A 24 6.59 -0.80 7.54
N GLN A 25 6.96 -1.39 6.40
CA GLN A 25 6.01 -1.91 5.40
C GLN A 25 5.22 -3.14 5.89
N SER A 26 5.81 -3.97 6.76
CA SER A 26 5.20 -5.24 7.19
C SER A 26 3.89 -5.05 7.98
N PRO A 27 3.82 -4.18 9.00
CA PRO A 27 2.57 -3.85 9.68
C PRO A 27 1.54 -3.20 8.75
N PHE A 28 1.98 -2.29 7.87
CA PHE A 28 1.12 -1.65 6.88
C PHE A 28 0.47 -2.67 5.95
N THR A 29 1.25 -3.62 5.41
CA THR A 29 0.75 -4.65 4.49
C THR A 29 -0.34 -5.50 5.14
N LYS A 30 -0.16 -5.90 6.40
CA LYS A 30 -1.16 -6.66 7.16
C LYS A 30 -2.42 -5.84 7.43
N ALA A 31 -2.27 -4.59 7.85
CA ALA A 31 -3.38 -3.68 8.10
C ALA A 31 -4.16 -3.39 6.82
N PHE A 32 -3.47 -3.07 5.72
CA PHE A 32 -4.06 -2.81 4.42
C PHE A 32 -4.85 -4.03 3.93
N LYS A 33 -4.25 -5.23 3.94
CA LYS A 33 -4.97 -6.47 3.57
C LYS A 33 -6.20 -6.71 4.44
N ARG A 34 -6.14 -6.42 5.73
CA ARG A 34 -7.31 -6.52 6.63
C ARG A 34 -8.41 -5.52 6.27
N TRP A 35 -8.06 -4.34 5.77
CA TRP A 35 -9.02 -3.30 5.39
C TRP A 35 -9.58 -3.45 3.97
N THR A 36 -8.79 -3.94 3.02
CA THR A 36 -9.15 -4.01 1.60
C THR A 36 -9.38 -5.43 1.09
N GLY A 37 -8.97 -6.45 1.84
CA GLY A 37 -9.04 -7.86 1.43
C GLY A 37 -7.82 -8.35 0.64
N GLU A 38 -7.01 -7.45 0.10
CA GLU A 38 -5.85 -7.75 -0.75
C GLU A 38 -4.60 -6.98 -0.29
N THR A 39 -3.41 -7.50 -0.58
CA THR A 39 -2.17 -6.78 -0.23
C THR A 39 -2.00 -5.51 -1.09
N PRO A 40 -1.29 -4.47 -0.60
CA PRO A 40 -1.08 -3.26 -1.38
C PRO A 40 -0.27 -3.51 -2.67
N GLY A 41 0.55 -4.58 -2.71
CA GLY A 41 1.21 -5.04 -3.93
C GLY A 41 0.26 -5.65 -4.96
N GLU A 42 -0.70 -6.48 -4.51
CA GLU A 42 -1.77 -7.00 -5.37
C GLU A 42 -2.66 -5.88 -5.89
N TYR A 43 -3.06 -4.96 -5.01
CA TYR A 43 -3.84 -3.78 -5.38
C TYR A 43 -3.13 -2.94 -6.45
N ARG A 44 -1.83 -2.70 -6.29
CA ARG A 44 -1.01 -2.01 -7.30
C ARG A 44 -0.94 -2.77 -8.61
N ARG A 45 -0.82 -4.10 -8.57
CA ARG A 45 -0.82 -4.91 -9.79
C ARG A 45 -2.15 -4.82 -10.53
N HIS A 46 -3.28 -4.74 -9.82
CA HIS A 46 -4.60 -4.53 -10.43
C HIS A 46 -4.78 -3.13 -11.03
N LEU A 47 -4.11 -2.10 -10.51
CA LEU A 47 -4.16 -0.75 -11.07
C LEU A 47 -3.29 -0.57 -12.32
N GLY A 48 -2.24 -1.38 -12.47
CA GLY A 48 -1.32 -1.35 -13.62
C GLY A 48 -1.71 -2.30 -14.77
N GLN A 49 -2.91 -2.89 -14.73
CA GLN A 49 -3.52 -3.64 -15.84
C GLN A 49 -4.72 -2.88 -16.38
#